data_AF-A0A165B2M1-F1
#
_entry.id   AF-A0A165B2M1-F1
#
_cell.length_a   1.000
_cell.length_b   1.000
_cell.length_c   1.000
_cell.angle_alpha   90.00
_cell.angle_beta   90.00
_cell.angle_gamma   90.00
#
_symmetry.space_group_name_H-M   'P 1'
#
loop_
_entity.id
_entity.type
_entity.pdbx_description
1 polymer ?
#
loop_
_entity_poly.entity_id
_entity_poly.type
_entity_poly.pdbx_seq_one_letter_code
_entity_poly.pdbx_strand_id
1 'polypeptide(L)' 'MNPTPLPDARATQAYGRRLAGTLLTTGAAGGVVVLLQGPLGAGKTCLVGGIAQALAIGEPVTSPTFALAQHYQGQW' A
#
# COMPACT_ATOMS: atom_id res chain seq x y z
N MET A 1 -0.05 21.22 2.35
CA MET A 1 0.76 20.08 2.84
C MET A 1 2.00 19.98 1.98
N ASN A 2 3.18 19.91 2.58
CA ASN A 2 4.42 19.74 1.81
C ASN A 2 4.49 18.29 1.34
N PRO A 3 4.61 17.99 0.04
CA PRO A 3 4.63 16.62 -0.45
C PRO A 3 5.87 15.90 0.10
N THR A 4 5.68 14.66 0.58
CA THR A 4 6.81 13.80 0.95
C THR A 4 7.53 13.41 -0.34
N PRO A 5 8.82 13.73 -0.51
CA PRO A 5 9.54 13.35 -1.73
C PRO A 5 9.74 11.83 -1.78
N LEU A 6 9.23 11.20 -2.84
CA LEU A 6 9.37 9.78 -3.13
C LEU A 6 10.06 9.63 -4.51
N PRO A 7 11.40 9.76 -4.57
CA PRO A 7 12.13 9.91 -5.83
C PRO A 7 12.15 8.66 -6.69
N ASP A 8 11.91 7.48 -6.10
CA ASP A 8 11.94 6.20 -6.82
C ASP A 8 10.95 5.17 -6.22
N ALA A 9 10.91 4.00 -6.85
CA ALA A 9 10.08 2.88 -6.41
C ALA A 9 10.48 2.36 -5.02
N ARG A 10 11.78 2.36 -4.67
CA ARG A 10 12.25 1.87 -3.36
C ARG A 10 11.79 2.80 -2.24
N ALA A 11 11.86 4.11 -2.45
CA ALA A 11 11.35 5.12 -1.53
C ALA A 11 9.84 4.99 -1.35
N THR A 12 9.10 4.75 -2.45
CA THR A 12 7.65 4.51 -2.40
C THR A 12 7.29 3.26 -1.59
N GLN A 13 8.01 2.16 -1.79
CA GLN A 13 7.82 0.93 -0.99
C GLN A 13 8.17 1.13 0.48
N ALA A 14 9.28 1.81 0.77
CA ALA A 14 9.68 2.13 2.14
C ALA A 14 8.64 3.00 2.85
N TYR A 15 8.07 3.97 2.13
CA TYR A 15 6.97 4.76 2.64
C TYR A 15 5.72 3.89 2.88
N GLY A 16 5.36 2.99 1.97
CA GLY A 16 4.26 2.03 2.16
C GLY A 16 4.41 1.17 3.40
N ARG A 17 5.63 0.64 3.65
CA ARG A 17 5.92 -0.13 4.87
C ARG A 17 5.68 0.68 6.15
N ARG A 18 6.11 1.95 6.17
CA ARG A 18 5.89 2.85 7.32
C ARG A 18 4.42 3.22 7.48
N LEU A 19 3.72 3.48 6.37
CA LEU A 19 2.30 3.82 6.36
C LEU A 19 1.44 2.70 6.95
N ALA A 20 1.79 1.44 6.68
CA ALA A 20 1.09 0.28 7.27
C ALA A 20 1.00 0.37 8.80
N GLY A 21 2.10 0.73 9.47
CA GLY A 21 2.10 0.91 10.92
C GLY A 21 1.09 1.98 11.38
N THR A 22 1.04 3.12 10.69
CA THR A 22 0.04 4.16 10.98
C THR A 22 -1.38 3.63 10.77
N LEU A 23 -1.65 2.97 9.64
CA LEU A 23 -2.99 2.44 9.32
C LEU A 23 -3.48 1.45 10.39
N LEU A 24 -2.62 0.54 10.84
CA LEU A 24 -2.94 -0.44 11.89
C LEU A 24 -3.26 0.24 13.23
N THR A 25 -2.55 1.31 13.58
CA THR A 25 -2.82 2.06 14.83
C THR A 25 -4.07 2.93 14.75
N THR A 26 -4.43 3.41 13.55
CA THR A 26 -5.59 4.29 13.35
C THR A 26 -6.91 3.54 13.17
N GLY A 27 -6.86 2.27 12.74
CA GLY A 27 -8.04 1.44 12.50
C GLY A 27 -8.65 0.90 13.78
N ALA A 28 -9.56 1.64 14.40
CA ALA A 28 -10.48 1.07 15.39
C ALA A 28 -11.44 0.08 14.72
N ALA A 29 -11.85 -0.98 15.45
CA ALA A 29 -12.88 -2.02 15.25
C ALA A 29 -13.48 -2.37 13.87
N GLY A 30 -13.62 -1.45 12.91
CA GLY A 30 -14.18 -1.63 11.56
C GLY A 30 -13.17 -1.59 10.41
N GLY A 31 -11.87 -1.42 10.67
CA GLY A 31 -10.81 -1.38 9.65
C GLY A 31 -10.60 -0.01 9.01
N VAL A 32 -9.72 0.07 8.00
CA VAL A 32 -9.34 1.32 7.34
C VAL A 32 -9.50 1.20 5.83
N VAL A 33 -10.06 2.23 5.21
CA VAL A 33 -10.15 2.37 3.75
C VAL A 33 -9.19 3.46 3.29
N VAL A 34 -8.33 3.14 2.33
CA VAL A 34 -7.34 4.08 1.77
C VAL A 34 -7.58 4.24 0.28
N LEU A 35 -7.86 5.49 -0.15
CA LEU A 35 -7.98 5.84 -1.56
C LEU A 35 -6.63 6.30 -2.12
N LEU A 36 -6.14 5.64 -3.17
CA LEU A 36 -4.94 6.06 -3.91
C LEU A 36 -5.32 6.69 -5.24
N GLN A 37 -5.08 8.00 -5.38
CA GLN A 37 -5.38 8.75 -6.60
C GLN A 37 -4.10 9.24 -7.27
N GLY A 38 -4.04 9.08 -8.60
CA GLY A 38 -2.94 9.56 -9.42
C GLY A 38 -2.95 8.93 -10.81
N PRO A 39 -2.21 9.49 -11.78
CA PRO A 39 -2.15 8.99 -13.15
C PRO A 39 -1.58 7.57 -13.25
N LEU A 40 -1.67 6.96 -14.44
CA LEU A 40 -0.96 5.71 -14.74
C LEU A 40 0.54 5.89 -14.46
N GLY A 41 1.18 4.90 -13.86
CA GLY A 41 2.60 4.99 -13.51
C GLY A 41 2.94 5.83 -12.27
N ALA A 42 1.95 6.45 -11.60
CA ALA A 42 2.20 7.26 -10.40
C ALA A 42 2.71 6.49 -9.15
N GLY A 43 2.99 5.19 -9.27
CA GLY A 43 3.52 4.38 -8.16
C GLY A 43 2.46 3.83 -7.19
N LYS A 44 1.16 3.90 -7.51
CA LYS A 44 0.07 3.38 -6.66
C LYS A 44 0.29 1.92 -6.23
N THR A 45 0.50 1.01 -7.19
CA THR A 45 0.76 -0.41 -6.91
C THR A 45 2.07 -0.62 -6.15
N CYS A 46 3.08 0.22 -6.40
CA CYS A 46 4.36 0.19 -5.69
C CYS A 46 4.17 0.50 -4.19
N LEU A 47 3.32 1.48 -3.88
CA LEU A 47 2.93 1.83 -2.52
C LEU A 47 2.18 0.68 -1.82
N VAL A 48 1.17 0.11 -2.49
CA VAL A 48 0.41 -1.04 -1.96
C VAL A 48 1.34 -2.24 -1.71
N GLY A 49 2.30 -2.51 -2.59
CA GLY A 49 3.31 -3.56 -2.38
C GLY A 49 4.16 -3.31 -1.14
N GLY A 50 4.52 -2.06 -0.86
CA GLY A 50 5.19 -1.69 0.39
C GLY A 50 4.33 -1.96 1.63
N ILE A 51 3.03 -1.63 1.58
CA ILE A 51 2.09 -1.94 2.67
C ILE A 51 2.01 -3.46 2.87
N ALA A 52 1.84 -4.22 1.79
CA ALA A 52 1.69 -5.66 1.85
C ALA A 52 2.93 -6.36 2.43
N GLN A 53 4.14 -5.87 2.12
CA GLN A 53 5.38 -6.35 2.72
C GLN A 53 5.39 -6.16 4.25
N ALA A 54 4.93 -5.01 4.75
CA ALA A 54 4.83 -4.78 6.20
C ALA A 54 3.76 -5.66 6.87
N LEU A 55 2.76 -6.12 6.10
CA LEU A 55 1.73 -7.05 6.54
C LEU A 55 2.12 -8.53 6.30
N ALA A 56 3.40 -8.83 6.05
CA ALA A 56 3.91 -10.18 5.81
C ALA A 56 3.16 -10.96 4.69
N ILE A 57 2.62 -10.25 3.69
CA ILE A 57 2.02 -10.88 2.51
C ILE A 57 3.16 -11.29 1.56
N GLY A 58 3.41 -12.59 1.46
CA GLY A 58 4.48 -13.16 0.62
C GLY A 58 4.12 -13.29 -0.86
N GLU A 59 2.85 -13.13 -1.22
CA GLU A 59 2.37 -13.24 -2.59
C GLU A 59 2.58 -11.95 -3.40
N PRO A 60 2.80 -12.03 -4.73
CA PRO A 60 2.96 -10.86 -5.57
C PRO A 60 1.71 -9.96 -5.58
N VAL A 61 1.84 -8.73 -5.09
CA VAL A 61 0.79 -7.72 -5.20
C VAL A 61 0.83 -7.08 -6.59
N THR A 62 -0.21 -7.33 -7.38
CA THR A 62 -0.33 -6.83 -8.75
C THR A 62 -1.58 -5.97 -8.93
N SER A 63 -1.65 -5.21 -10.03
CA SER A 63 -2.86 -4.47 -10.38
C SER A 63 -3.97 -5.45 -10.76
N PRO A 64 -5.16 -5.40 -10.12
CA PRO A 64 -6.27 -6.30 -10.43
C PRO A 64 -7.03 -5.82 -11.68
N THR A 65 -6.32 -5.65 -12.80
CA THR A 65 -6.80 -4.99 -14.02
C THR A 65 -8.10 -5.59 -14.56
N PHE A 66 -8.26 -6.91 -14.43
CA PHE A 66 -9.49 -7.63 -14.83
C PHE A 66 -10.28 -8.18 -13.64
N ALA A 67 -9.64 -8.40 -12.49
CA ALA A 67 -10.27 -9.02 -11.33
C ALA A 67 -11.15 -8.07 -10.52
N LEU A 68 -11.07 -6.75 -10.79
CA LEU A 68 -11.69 -5.64 -10.04
C LEU A 68 -11.17 -5.50 -8.60
N ALA A 69 -10.99 -6.61 -7.89
CA ALA A 69 -10.44 -6.67 -6.54
C ALA A 69 -9.54 -7.91 -6.37
N GLN A 70 -8.56 -7.79 -5.47
CA GLN A 70 -7.76 -8.90 -4.98
C GLN A 70 -7.70 -8.84 -3.47
N HIS A 71 -7.85 -10.01 -2.84
CA HIS A 71 -7.86 -10.15 -1.39
C HIS A 71 -6.61 -10.90 -0.97
N TYR A 72 -5.94 -10.39 0.05
CA TYR A 72 -4.71 -10.95 0.59
C TYR A 72 -4.89 -11.16 2.08
N GLN A 73 -4.44 -12.31 2.59
CA GLN A 73 -4.39 -12.59 4.01
C GLN A 73 -2.98 -12.33 4.50
N GLY A 74 -2.82 -11.32 5.37
CA GLY A 74 -1.55 -11.01 5.99
C GLY A 74 -1.25 -11.92 7.18
N GLN A 75 0.02 -12.01 7.57
CA GLN A 75 0.49 -12.82 8.72
C GLN A 75 1.21 -11.94 9.75
N TRP A 76 0.66 -10.76 10.03
CA TRP A 76 1.26 -9.67 10.80
C TRP A 76 0.79 -9.60 12.25
#